data_AF-A0A3A8PS47-F1
#
_entry.id   AF-A0A3A8PS47-F1
#
_cell.length_a   1.000
_cell.length_b   1.000
_cell.length_c   1.000
_cell.angle_alpha   90.00
_cell.angle_beta   90.00
_cell.angle_gamma   90.00
#
_symmetry.space_group_name_H-M   'P 1'
#
loop_
_entity.id
_entity.type
_entity.pdbx_description
1 polymer ?
#
loop_
_entity_poly.entity_id
_entity_poly.type
_entity_poly.pdbx_seq_one_letter_code
_entity_poly.pdbx_strand_id
1 'polypeptide(L)'
;MPIISIRFIKDVVATPEQKKELVTRMTDTFVSVLGDVVRPFTYCLIEEVPQGQWGIAGVPMPDLPFLTGETYARIYKDSSDLMKAAIAQMSVANDNDPSDP
;
A
#
# COMPACT_ATOMS: atom_id res chain seq x y z
N MET A 1 -3.08 18.58 -12.40
CA MET A 1 -3.94 18.48 -11.21
C MET A 1 -3.66 17.15 -10.54
N PRO A 2 -2.92 17.14 -9.42
CA PRO A 2 -2.59 15.90 -8.70
C PRO A 2 -3.82 15.25 -8.05
N ILE A 3 -3.80 13.93 -8.02
CA ILE A 3 -4.85 13.09 -7.41
C ILE A 3 -4.22 12.22 -6.33
N ILE A 4 -4.77 12.28 -5.13
CA ILE A 4 -4.48 11.39 -4.01
C ILE A 4 -5.68 10.44 -3.90
N SER A 5 -5.48 9.15 -4.17
CA SER A 5 -6.53 8.14 -4.01
C SER A 5 -6.24 7.29 -2.77
N ILE A 6 -7.21 7.24 -1.86
CA ILE A 6 -7.16 6.42 -0.65
C ILE A 6 -8.22 5.35 -0.78
N ARG A 7 -7.77 4.09 -0.81
CA ARG A 7 -8.64 2.93 -0.97
C ARG A 7 -8.59 2.07 0.27
N PHE A 8 -9.75 1.72 0.81
CA PHE A 8 -9.88 0.80 1.93
C PHE A 8 -11.24 0.13 1.95
N ILE A 9 -11.39 -0.84 2.85
CA ILE A 9 -12.61 -1.62 2.99
C ILE A 9 -13.68 -0.77 3.68
N LYS A 10 -14.88 -0.75 3.09
CA LYS A 10 -16.03 -0.01 3.59
C LYS A 10 -16.40 -0.44 5.00
N ASP A 11 -16.61 0.55 5.87
CA ASP A 11 -17.07 0.37 7.27
C ASP A 11 -16.12 -0.46 8.17
N VAL A 12 -14.85 -0.62 7.77
CA VAL A 12 -13.84 -1.38 8.54
C VAL A 12 -12.72 -0.48 9.07
N VAL A 13 -12.17 0.37 8.22
CA VAL A 13 -10.88 1.06 8.50
C VAL A 13 -11.06 2.47 9.07
N ALA A 14 -12.10 3.19 8.65
CA ALA A 14 -12.29 4.59 8.99
C ALA A 14 -13.76 4.92 9.25
N THR A 15 -14.01 5.75 10.27
CA THR A 15 -15.33 6.36 10.51
C THR A 15 -15.62 7.48 9.49
N PRO A 16 -16.88 7.92 9.32
CA PRO A 16 -17.21 9.07 8.48
C PRO A 16 -16.42 10.34 8.79
N GLU A 17 -16.11 10.59 10.07
CA GLU A 17 -15.35 11.75 10.55
C GLU A 17 -13.88 11.62 10.14
N GLN A 18 -13.29 10.44 10.31
CA GLN A 18 -11.91 10.17 9.91
C GLN A 18 -11.72 10.29 8.40
N LYS A 19 -12.73 9.92 7.59
CA LYS A 19 -12.71 10.13 6.13
C LYS A 19 -12.63 11.61 5.77
N LYS A 20 -13.38 12.47 6.45
CA LYS A 20 -13.30 13.93 6.24
C LYS A 20 -11.94 14.48 6.67
N GLU A 21 -11.44 14.02 7.81
CA GLU A 21 -10.13 14.41 8.32
C GLU A 21 -8.99 14.01 7.36
N LEU A 22 -9.06 12.81 6.76
CA LEU A 22 -8.10 12.37 5.74
C LEU A 22 -8.07 13.32 4.55
N VAL A 23 -9.22 13.73 4.01
CA VAL A 23 -9.29 14.67 2.87
C VAL A 23 -8.57 15.98 3.19
N THR A 24 -8.80 16.54 4.38
CA THR A 24 -8.14 17.77 4.82
C THR A 24 -6.64 17.54 5.02
N ARG A 25 -6.24 16.57 5.84
CA ARG A 25 -4.83 16.36 6.22
C ARG A 25 -3.96 15.94 5.05
N MET A 26 -4.47 15.13 4.12
CA MET A 26 -3.68 14.72 2.94
C MET A 26 -3.46 15.90 2.00
N THR A 27 -4.48 16.76 1.81
CA THR A 27 -4.34 17.99 1.04
C THR A 27 -3.33 18.94 1.70
N ASP A 28 -3.44 19.15 3.02
CA ASP A 28 -2.53 20.03 3.75
C ASP A 28 -1.09 19.52 3.74
N THR A 29 -0.90 18.20 3.82
CA THR A 29 0.43 17.58 3.71
C THR A 29 1.02 17.78 2.31
N PHE A 30 0.20 17.66 1.27
CA PHE A 30 0.68 17.89 -0.10
C PHE A 30 1.06 19.36 -0.32
N VAL A 31 0.24 20.28 0.20
CA VAL A 31 0.49 21.72 0.19
C VAL A 31 1.73 22.10 0.99
N SER A 32 2.01 21.44 2.12
CA SER A 32 3.19 21.76 2.94
C SER A 32 4.51 21.46 2.23
N VAL A 33 4.50 20.54 1.25
CA VAL A 33 5.69 20.19 0.45
C VAL A 33 5.85 21.11 -0.76
N LEU A 34 4.76 21.51 -1.43
CA LEU A 34 4.80 22.20 -2.73
C LEU A 34 4.32 23.66 -2.69
N GLY A 35 3.88 24.14 -1.54
CA GLY A 35 3.32 25.49 -1.33
C GLY A 35 1.86 25.62 -1.77
N ASP A 36 1.23 26.74 -1.42
CA ASP A 36 -0.23 26.95 -1.59
C ASP A 36 -0.72 26.95 -3.05
N VAL A 37 0.18 27.13 -4.02
CA VAL A 37 -0.15 27.13 -5.46
C VAL A 37 -0.85 25.85 -5.90
N VAL A 38 -0.61 24.73 -5.21
CA VAL A 38 -1.18 23.42 -5.58
C VAL A 38 -2.55 23.15 -4.96
N ARG A 39 -2.96 23.90 -3.93
CA ARG A 39 -4.18 23.64 -3.16
C ARG A 39 -5.44 23.51 -4.03
N PRO A 40 -5.76 24.44 -4.96
CA PRO A 40 -6.99 24.33 -5.76
C PRO A 40 -6.95 23.16 -6.75
N PHE A 41 -5.77 22.59 -7.01
CA PHE A 41 -5.56 21.54 -8.00
C PHE A 41 -5.35 20.16 -7.37
N THR A 42 -5.32 20.07 -6.04
CA THR A 42 -5.08 18.83 -5.29
C THR A 42 -6.41 18.16 -4.97
N TYR A 43 -6.63 16.99 -5.57
CA TYR A 43 -7.87 16.24 -5.39
C TYR A 43 -7.61 15.03 -4.51
N CYS A 44 -8.38 14.89 -3.43
CA CYS A 44 -8.30 13.74 -2.54
C CYS A 44 -9.58 12.92 -2.63
N LEU A 45 -9.45 11.66 -3.03
CA LEU A 45 -10.55 10.73 -3.23
C LEU A 45 -10.52 9.67 -2.14
N ILE A 46 -11.69 9.38 -1.57
CA ILE A 46 -11.91 8.25 -0.68
C ILE A 46 -12.72 7.21 -1.45
N GLU A 47 -12.12 6.05 -1.68
CA GLU A 47 -12.69 4.94 -2.44
C GLU A 47 -12.92 3.75 -1.52
N GLU A 48 -14.17 3.49 -1.19
CA GLU A 48 -14.54 2.38 -0.31
C GLU A 48 -14.88 1.14 -1.12
N VAL A 49 -14.19 0.04 -0.84
CA VAL A 49 -14.44 -1.26 -1.46
C VAL A 49 -15.37 -2.07 -0.55
N PRO A 50 -16.46 -2.65 -1.07
CA PRO A 50 -17.32 -3.53 -0.28
C PRO A 50 -16.54 -4.67 0.37
N GLN A 51 -16.97 -5.09 1.56
CA GLN A 51 -16.41 -6.25 2.24
C GLN A 51 -16.50 -7.49 1.34
N GLY A 52 -15.47 -8.33 1.38
CA GLY A 52 -15.31 -9.49 0.52
C GLY A 52 -14.77 -9.18 -0.90
N GLN A 53 -14.69 -7.92 -1.29
CA GLN A 53 -14.19 -7.50 -2.61
C GLN A 53 -12.77 -6.90 -2.57
N TRP A 54 -12.17 -6.88 -1.38
CA TRP A 54 -10.76 -6.60 -1.17
C TRP A 54 -10.08 -7.89 -0.73
N GLY A 55 -8.97 -8.28 -1.37
CA GLY A 55 -8.28 -9.53 -1.07
C GLY A 55 -6.86 -9.31 -0.59
N ILE A 56 -6.42 -10.08 0.40
CA ILE A 56 -5.02 -10.16 0.84
C ILE A 56 -4.60 -11.63 0.79
N ALA A 57 -3.51 -11.94 0.06
CA ALA A 57 -3.01 -13.30 -0.15
C ALA A 57 -4.09 -14.31 -0.61
N GLY A 58 -5.03 -13.85 -1.46
CA GLY A 58 -6.13 -14.68 -1.96
C GLY A 58 -7.34 -14.81 -1.03
N VAL A 59 -7.31 -14.18 0.16
CA VAL A 59 -8.41 -14.23 1.14
C VAL A 59 -9.23 -12.95 1.09
N PRO A 60 -10.58 -13.04 0.93
CA PRO A 60 -11.48 -11.89 1.00
C PRO A 60 -11.47 -11.23 2.39
N MET A 61 -11.39 -9.90 2.43
CA MET A 61 -11.27 -9.12 3.66
C MET A 61 -12.61 -8.47 4.07
N PRO A 62 -12.84 -8.21 5.38
CA PRO A 62 -11.91 -8.42 6.50
C PRO A 62 -11.92 -9.86 7.02
N ASP A 63 -10.74 -10.42 7.29
CA ASP A 63 -10.58 -11.70 8.00
C ASP A 63 -9.44 -11.57 9.03
N LEU A 64 -9.80 -11.16 10.25
CA LEU A 64 -8.84 -10.97 11.34
C LEU A 64 -8.15 -12.28 11.77
N PRO A 65 -8.86 -13.42 11.95
CA PRO A 65 -8.23 -14.69 12.25
C PRO A 65 -7.17 -15.10 11.21
N PHE A 66 -7.42 -14.85 9.93
CA PHE A 66 -6.42 -15.07 8.89
C PHE A 66 -5.22 -14.13 9.07
N LEU A 67 -5.45 -12.81 9.12
CA LEU A 67 -4.38 -11.79 9.19
C LEU A 67 -3.49 -11.91 10.43
N THR A 68 -4.04 -12.41 11.53
CA THR A 68 -3.32 -12.54 12.81
C THR A 68 -2.88 -13.97 13.12
N GLY A 69 -3.26 -14.93 12.27
CA GLY A 69 -2.97 -16.35 12.48
C GLY A 69 -1.62 -16.79 11.92
N GLU A 70 -1.21 -18.00 12.31
CA GLU A 70 0.05 -18.62 11.88
C GLU A 70 0.15 -18.81 10.36
N THR A 71 -1.00 -19.02 9.70
CA THR A 71 -1.05 -19.19 8.24
C THR A 71 -0.53 -17.96 7.50
N TYR A 72 -1.00 -16.76 7.86
CA TYR A 72 -0.54 -15.53 7.22
C TYR A 72 0.93 -15.22 7.57
N ALA A 73 1.33 -15.46 8.82
CA ALA A 73 2.72 -15.30 9.26
C ALA A 73 3.68 -16.21 8.45
N ARG A 74 3.28 -17.47 8.19
CA ARG A 74 4.05 -18.40 7.37
C ARG A 74 4.13 -17.93 5.91
N ILE A 75 3.01 -17.53 5.29
CA ILE A 75 2.99 -17.00 3.92
C ILE A 75 3.98 -15.84 3.78
N TYR A 76 3.97 -14.90 4.73
CA TYR A 76 4.87 -13.76 4.71
C TYR A 76 6.35 -14.16 4.83
N LYS A 77 6.67 -15.06 5.78
CA LYS A 77 8.03 -15.53 5.99
C LYS A 77 8.56 -16.27 4.76
N ASP A 78 7.82 -17.25 4.25
CA ASP A 78 8.24 -18.07 3.11
C ASP A 78 8.48 -17.18 1.88
N SER A 79 7.57 -16.23 1.61
CA SER A 79 7.71 -15.28 0.51
C SER A 79 8.94 -14.38 0.67
N SER A 80 9.19 -13.92 1.90
CA SER A 80 10.35 -13.07 2.20
C SER A 80 11.67 -13.81 2.05
N ASP A 81 11.74 -15.07 2.50
CA ASP A 81 12.94 -15.90 2.39
C ASP A 81 13.27 -16.20 0.92
N LEU A 82 12.25 -16.50 0.11
CA LEU A 82 12.40 -16.69 -1.35
C LEU A 82 12.87 -15.41 -2.04
N MET A 83 12.30 -14.24 -1.69
CA MET A 83 12.69 -12.97 -2.30
C MET A 83 14.14 -12.60 -1.98
N LYS A 84 14.59 -12.82 -0.74
CA LYS A 84 16.00 -12.61 -0.36
C LYS A 84 16.94 -13.51 -1.16
N ALA A 85 16.60 -14.79 -1.31
CA ALA A 85 17.39 -15.72 -2.10
C ALA A 85 17.48 -15.30 -3.57
N ALA A 86 16.36 -14.84 -4.16
CA ALA A 86 16.32 -14.37 -5.54
C ALA A 86 17.18 -13.10 -5.74
N ILE A 87 17.09 -12.12 -4.83
CA ILE A 87 17.90 -10.90 -4.88
C ILE A 87 19.40 -11.24 -4.80
N ALA A 88 19.79 -12.14 -3.90
CA ALA A 88 21.18 -12.58 -3.76
C ALA A 88 21.70 -13.30 -5.02
N GLN A 89 20.85 -14.08 -5.69
CA GLN A 89 21.22 -14.71 -6.96
C GLN A 89 21.38 -13.69 -8.09
N MET A 90 20.50 -12.68 -8.15
CA MET A 90 20.59 -11.60 -9.14
C MET A 90 21.83 -10.74 -8.96
N SER A 91 22.24 -10.42 -7.72
CA SER A 91 23.49 -9.69 -7.50
C SER A 91 24.72 -10.48 -7.95
N VAL A 92 24.73 -11.80 -7.72
CA VAL A 92 25.82 -12.68 -8.20
C VAL A 92 25.84 -12.80 -9.72
N ALA A 93 24.68 -12.80 -10.38
CA ALA A 93 24.61 -12.82 -11.85
C ALA A 93 25.09 -11.49 -12.47
N ASN A 94 24.80 -10.35 -11.83
CA ASN A 94 25.24 -9.03 -12.29
C ASN A 94 26.75 -8.82 -12.09
N ASP A 95 27.35 -9.39 -11.03
CA ASP A 95 28.81 -9.35 -10.80
C ASP A 95 29.60 -10.29 -11.76
N ASN A 96 28.92 -11.17 -12.50
CA ASN A 96 29.54 -12.13 -13.43
C ASN A 96 29.32 -11.78 -14.92
N ASP A 97 28.89 -10.55 -15.25
CA ASP A 97 28.84 -10.10 -16.66
C ASP A 97 30.27 -9.82 -17.17
N PRO A 98 30.80 -10.55 -18.18
CA PRO A 98 32.17 -10.36 -18.68
C PRO A 98 32.36 -9.10 -19.55
N SER A 99 31.47 -8.11 -19.44
CA SER A 99 31.41 -6.95 -20.34
C SER A 99 32.09 -5.68 -19.82
N ASP A 100 32.94 -5.78 -18.79
CA ASP A 100 33.86 -4.70 -18.40
C ASP A 100 35.26 -4.96 -19.03
N PRO A 101 35.81 -4.03 -19.85
CA PRO A 101 37.13 -4.18 -20.49
C PRO A 101 38.32 -4.12 -19.53
#